data_AF-A0A4Q6Y187-F1
#
_entry.id   AF-A0A4Q6Y187-F1
#
_cell.length_a   1.000
_cell.length_b   1.000
_cell.length_c   1.000
_cell.angle_alpha   90.00
_cell.angle_beta   90.00
_cell.angle_gamma   90.00
#
_symmetry.space_group_name_H-M   'P 1'
#
loop_
_entity.id
_entity.type
_entity.pdbx_description
1 polymer ?
#
loop_
_entity_poly.entity_id
_entity_poly.type
_entity_poly.pdbx_seq_one_letter_code
_entity_poly.pdbx_strand_id
1 'polypeptide(L)' 'MGKCYRQLNLNERIEIYRLHEAGISRRKIGEAIGRHHTTVGRELRRNSKPTKAWPKGGYSAVRAQERTDLRRRRHR' A
#
# COMPACT_ATOMS: atom_id res chain seq x y z
N MET A 1 11.83 -21.99 6.03
CA MET A 1 10.41 -22.00 5.60
C MET A 1 9.98 -20.57 5.28
N GLY A 2 9.83 -20.24 4.00
CA GLY A 2 9.47 -18.89 3.55
C GLY A 2 8.06 -18.54 3.98
N LYS A 3 7.89 -17.50 4.82
CA LYS A 3 6.56 -17.00 5.20
C LYS A 3 5.79 -16.65 3.93
N CYS A 4 4.64 -17.30 3.69
CA CYS A 4 3.72 -16.96 2.62
C CYS A 4 3.31 -15.49 2.78
N TYR A 5 3.97 -14.61 2.04
CA TYR A 5 3.71 -13.18 2.11
C TYR A 5 2.40 -12.89 1.38
N ARG A 6 1.30 -12.80 2.14
CA ARG A 6 0.01 -12.41 1.57
C ARG A 6 0.07 -10.96 1.14
N GLN A 7 -0.09 -10.72 -0.15
CA GLN A 7 -0.10 -9.39 -0.72
C GLN A 7 -1.29 -8.59 -0.19
N LEU A 8 -1.18 -7.26 -0.19
CA LEU A 8 -2.33 -6.40 0.10
C LEU A 8 -3.29 -6.43 -1.09
N ASN A 9 -4.58 -6.65 -0.80
CA ASN A 9 -5.66 -6.54 -1.77
C ASN A 9 -6.12 -5.07 -1.91
N LEU A 10 -7.04 -4.81 -2.86
CA LEU A 10 -7.52 -3.46 -3.11
C LEU A 10 -8.25 -2.85 -1.91
N ASN A 11 -9.10 -3.62 -1.22
CA ASN A 11 -9.86 -3.13 -0.05
C ASN A 11 -8.92 -2.71 1.09
N GLU A 12 -7.90 -3.51 1.38
CA GLU A 12 -6.87 -3.16 2.36
C GLU A 12 -6.12 -1.88 1.96
N ARG A 13 -5.85 -1.68 0.67
CA ARG A 13 -5.21 -0.45 0.17
C ARG A 13 -6.12 0.77 0.29
N ILE A 14 -7.42 0.62 0.02
CA ILE A 14 -8.43 1.67 0.20
C ILE A 14 -8.48 2.08 1.66
N GLU A 15 -8.50 1.12 2.57
CA GLU A 15 -8.57 1.41 4.01
C GLU A 15 -7.30 2.08 4.52
N ILE A 16 -6.12 1.65 4.05
CA ILE A 16 -4.86 2.36 4.30
C ILE A 16 -4.97 3.82 3.83
N TYR A 17 -5.54 4.07 2.65
CA TYR A 17 -5.70 5.43 2.14
C TYR A 17 -6.60 6.26 3.05
N ARG A 18 -7.82 5.79 3.33
CA ARG A 18 -8.81 6.52 4.14
C ARG A 18 -8.26 6.87 5.53
N LEU A 19 -7.65 5.90 6.21
CA LEU A 19 -7.12 6.10 7.55
C LEU A 19 -5.84 6.94 7.55
N HIS A 20 -4.99 6.84 6.52
CA HIS A 20 -3.80 7.68 6.38
C HIS A 20 -4.16 9.15 6.17
N GLU A 21 -5.14 9.44 5.32
CA GLU A 21 -5.63 10.81 5.11
C GLU A 21 -6.30 11.38 6.37
N ALA A 22 -6.93 10.52 7.19
CA ALA A 22 -7.44 10.88 8.51
C ALA A 22 -6.34 11.07 9.58
N GLY A 23 -5.06 10.99 9.22
CA GLY A 23 -3.93 11.20 10.14
C GLY A 23 -3.69 10.04 11.13
N ILE A 24 -4.32 8.88 10.90
CA ILE A 24 -4.18 7.73 11.80
C ILE A 24 -2.78 7.11 11.68
N SER A 25 -2.21 6.73 12.83
CA SER A 25 -0.86 6.16 12.86
C SER A 25 -0.80 4.79 12.16
N ARG A 26 0.34 4.49 11.54
CA ARG A 26 0.57 3.20 10.83
C ARG A 26 0.34 1.96 11.70
N ARG A 27 0.51 2.08 13.02
CA ARG A 27 0.21 1.01 13.99
C ARG A 27 -1.29 0.74 14.04
N LYS A 28 -2.09 1.78 14.30
CA LYS A 28 -3.56 1.69 14.33
C LYS A 28 -4.15 1.27 12.98
N ILE A 29 -3.59 1.76 11.87
CA ILE A 29 -4.00 1.30 10.53
C ILE A 29 -3.75 -0.19 10.39
N GLY A 30 -2.56 -0.67 10.77
CA GLY A 30 -2.22 -2.08 10.73
C GLY A 30 -3.18 -2.95 11.55
N GLU A 31 -3.46 -2.54 12.78
CA GLU A 31 -4.44 -3.20 13.65
C GLU A 31 -5.84 -3.26 12.98
N ALA A 32 -6.31 -2.15 12.42
CA ALA A 32 -7.63 -2.06 11.78
C ALA A 32 -7.80 -3.02 10.59
N ILE A 33 -6.75 -3.25 9.80
CA ILE A 33 -6.80 -4.15 8.63
C ILE A 33 -6.22 -5.55 8.91
N GLY A 34 -5.88 -5.85 10.17
CA GLY A 34 -5.27 -7.13 10.56
C GLY A 34 -3.88 -7.37 9.94
N ARG A 35 -3.08 -6.31 9.75
CA ARG A 35 -1.72 -6.37 9.17
C ARG A 35 -0.69 -5.76 10.11
N HIS A 36 0.55 -6.23 10.00
CA HIS A 36 1.65 -5.61 10.73
C HIS A 36 1.90 -4.16 10.25
N HIS A 37 2.12 -3.23 11.18
CA HIS A 37 2.35 -1.80 10.88
C HIS A 37 3.49 -1.56 9.87
N THR A 38 4.52 -2.41 9.88
CA THR A 38 5.62 -2.36 8.90
C THR A 38 5.15 -2.63 7.48
N THR A 39 4.11 -3.44 7.28
CA THR A 39 3.49 -3.67 5.97
C THR A 39 2.87 -2.38 5.45
N VAL A 40 2.09 -1.69 6.29
CA VAL A 40 1.51 -0.37 5.96
C VAL A 40 2.60 0.65 5.65
N GLY A 41 3.64 0.74 6.48
CA GLY A 41 4.75 1.66 6.24
C GLY A 41 5.53 1.39 4.96
N ARG A 42 5.75 0.11 4.61
CA ARG A 42 6.38 -0.29 3.34
C ARG A 42 5.47 0.04 2.15
N GLU A 43 4.18 -0.17 2.28
CA GLU A 43 3.17 0.11 1.27
C GLU A 43 3.15 1.61 0.92
N LEU A 44 2.94 2.47 1.92
CA LEU A 44 2.97 3.93 1.77
C LEU A 44 4.30 4.39 1.17
N ARG A 45 5.44 3.92 1.71
CA ARG A 45 6.76 4.35 1.20
C ARG A 45 6.98 3.99 -0.27
N ARG A 46 6.50 2.84 -0.74
CA ARG A 46 6.66 2.42 -2.13
C ARG A 46 5.74 3.19 -3.06
N ASN A 47 4.51 3.46 -2.62
CA ASN A 47 3.46 3.96 -3.51
C ASN A 47 3.20 5.47 -3.39
N SER A 48 3.71 6.16 -2.38
CA SER A 48 3.51 7.61 -2.20
C SER A 48 4.55 8.50 -2.87
N LYS A 49 5.60 7.92 -3.47
CA LYS A 49 6.66 8.71 -4.11
C LYS A 49 6.14 9.44 -5.36
N PRO A 50 6.53 10.72 -5.55
CA PRO A 50 6.28 11.42 -6.79
C PRO A 50 7.02 10.75 -7.95
N THR A 51 6.42 10.82 -9.14
CA THR A 51 6.98 10.29 -10.39
C THR A 51 6.77 11.30 -11.50
N LYS A 52 7.44 11.18 -12.64
CA LYS A 52 7.24 12.09 -13.80
C LYS A 52 5.75 12.21 -14.19
N ALA A 53 5.04 11.08 -14.23
CA ALA A 53 3.60 11.03 -14.52
C ALA A 53 2.69 11.36 -13.32
N TRP A 54 3.26 11.58 -12.12
CA TRP A 54 2.51 11.87 -10.89
C TRP A 54 3.33 12.79 -9.97
N PRO A 55 3.45 14.08 -10.32
CA PRO A 55 4.40 14.98 -9.68
C PRO A 55 4.01 15.35 -8.24
N LYS A 56 2.70 15.40 -7.92
CA LYS A 56 2.20 15.71 -6.57
C LYS A 56 2.57 14.64 -5.53
N GLY A 57 2.93 13.42 -5.95
CA GLY A 57 3.15 12.30 -5.03
C GLY A 57 1.87 11.94 -4.26
N GLY A 58 2.03 11.38 -3.06
CA GLY A 58 0.91 10.98 -2.23
C GLY A 58 0.40 9.58 -2.54
N TYR A 59 -0.40 9.05 -1.61
CA TYR A 59 -0.85 7.67 -1.67
C TYR A 59 -2.16 7.56 -2.44
N SER A 60 -2.25 6.60 -3.36
CA SER A 60 -3.49 6.24 -4.07
C SER A 60 -3.61 4.72 -4.09
N ALA A 61 -4.74 4.22 -3.58
CA ALA A 61 -4.99 2.78 -3.46
C ALA A 61 -5.03 2.07 -4.82
N VAL A 62 -5.74 2.65 -5.79
CA VAL A 62 -5.89 2.10 -7.15
C VAL A 62 -4.53 2.05 -7.84
N ARG A 63 -3.77 3.16 -7.81
CA ARG A 63 -2.44 3.23 -8.43
C ARG A 63 -1.45 2.24 -7.80
N ALA A 64 -1.58 1.98 -6.50
CA ALA A 64 -0.76 1.01 -5.79
C ALA A 64 -1.08 -0.45 -6.19
N GLN A 65 -2.37 -0.73 -6.42
CA GLN A 65 -2.83 -2.01 -6.94
C GLN A 65 -2.33 -2.24 -8.37
N GLU A 66 -2.57 -1.29 -9.28
CA GLU A 66 -2.09 -1.35 -10.67
C GLU A 66 -0.59 -1.58 -10.76
N ARG A 67 0.22 -0.84 -9.98
CA ARG A 67 1.67 -1.04 -9.95
C ARG A 67 2.08 -2.42 -9.42
N THR A 68 1.28 -3.02 -8.56
CA THR A 68 1.52 -4.39 -8.08
C THR A 68 1.19 -5.40 -9.16
N ASP A 69 0.09 -5.21 -9.88
CA ASP A 69 -0.33 -6.11 -10.96
C ASP A 69 0.62 -6.04 -12.16
N LEU A 70 1.08 -4.84 -12.53
CA LEU A 70 2.12 -4.66 -13.56
C LEU A 70 3.41 -5.40 -13.22
N ARG A 71 3.89 -5.31 -11.97
CA ARG A 71 5.07 -6.06 -11.52
C ARG A 71 4.86 -7.57 -11.63
N ARG A 72 3.67 -8.06 -11.27
CA ARG A 72 3.35 -9.49 -11.38
C ARG A 72 3.31 -9.96 -12.83
N ARG A 73 2.73 -9.16 -13.74
CA ARG A 73 2.71 -9.46 -15.18
C ARG A 73 4.12 -9.57 -15.75
N ARG A 74 5.07 -8.75 -15.28
CA ARG A 74 6.47 -8.81 -15.72
C ARG A 74 7.24 -10.05 -15.22
N HIS A 75 6.76 -10.68 -14.15
CA HIS A 75 7.39 -11.85 -13.54
C HIS A 75 6.65 -13.17 -13.84
N ARG A 76 5.61 -13.11 -14.68
CA ARG A 76 5.03 -14.29 -15.32
C ARG A 76 5.59 -14.41 -16.72
#